data_AF-A0A7X4DUQ9-F1
#
_entry.id   AF-A0A7X4DUQ9-F1
#
_cell.length_a   1.000
_cell.length_b   1.000
_cell.length_c   1.000
_cell.angle_alpha   90.00
_cell.angle_beta   90.00
_cell.angle_gamma   90.00
#
_symmetry.space_group_name_H-M   'P 1'
#
loop_
_entity.id
_entity.type
_entity.pdbx_description
1 polymer ?
#
loop_
_entity_poly.entity_id
_entity_poly.type
_entity_poly.pdbx_seq_one_letter_code
_entity_poly.pdbx_strand_id
1 'polypeptide(L)'
;MATRKRVRLTDAGITRLRPREREFTAWDSRVPDLGVRVRPNGGKSYVFIRTVGGRTKRISLGSTDSTGIDEVRRECLSRKADKDPGLSHA
;
A
#
# COMPACT_ATOMS: atom_id res chain seq x y z
N MET A 1 -5.58 -8.60 18.28
CA MET A 1 -5.11 -8.12 16.95
C MET A 1 -4.41 -6.79 17.14
N ALA A 2 -3.15 -6.64 16.73
CA ALA A 2 -2.45 -5.36 16.87
C ALA A 2 -3.07 -4.32 15.93
N THR A 3 -3.69 -3.28 16.49
CA THR A 3 -4.31 -2.20 15.73
C THR A 3 -3.19 -1.38 15.08
N ARG A 4 -2.94 -1.57 13.78
CA ARG A 4 -2.04 -0.69 13.03
C ARG A 4 -2.66 0.70 12.98
N LYS A 5 -1.91 1.75 13.30
CA LYS A 5 -2.35 3.14 13.13
C LYS A 5 -2.62 3.40 11.64
N ARG A 6 -3.85 3.75 11.31
CA ARG A 6 -4.30 4.09 9.95
C ARG A 6 -4.52 5.60 9.84
N VAL A 7 -4.22 6.16 8.68
CA VAL A 7 -4.42 7.58 8.37
C VAL A 7 -5.15 7.69 7.04
N ARG A 8 -5.96 8.75 6.88
CA ARG A 8 -6.55 9.03 5.57
C ARG A 8 -5.45 9.53 4.64
N LEU A 9 -4.97 8.66 3.74
CA LEU A 9 -3.96 9.05 2.78
C LEU A 9 -4.57 9.97 1.72
N THR A 10 -3.83 11.01 1.37
CA THR A 10 -4.11 11.97 0.31
C THR A 10 -2.81 12.19 -0.45
N ASP A 11 -2.85 12.56 -1.72
CA ASP A 11 -1.61 12.77 -2.49
C ASP A 11 -0.71 13.80 -1.81
N ALA A 12 -1.28 14.92 -1.38
CA ALA A 12 -0.56 15.93 -0.59
C ALA A 12 0.01 15.37 0.74
N GLY A 13 -0.74 14.52 1.44
CA GLY A 13 -0.28 13.86 2.66
C GLY A 13 0.87 12.88 2.40
N ILE A 14 0.84 12.19 1.26
CA ILE A 14 1.87 11.23 0.83
C ILE A 14 3.17 11.97 0.48
N THR A 15 3.10 13.07 -0.27
CA THR A 15 4.27 13.91 -0.59
C THR A 15 4.94 14.46 0.67
N ARG A 16 4.16 14.73 1.73
CA ARG A 16 4.66 15.20 3.02
C ARG A 16 5.33 14.12 3.86
N LEU A 17 5.20 12.83 3.52
CA LEU A 17 5.85 11.76 4.26
C LEU A 17 7.37 11.86 4.16
N ARG A 18 8.01 12.04 5.31
CA ARG A 18 9.47 12.10 5.43
C ARG A 18 10.08 10.72 5.69
N PRO A 19 11.23 10.40 5.07
CA PRO A 19 12.01 9.22 5.43
C PRO A 19 12.38 9.22 6.91
N ARG A 20 12.65 8.02 7.42
CA ARG A 20 13.13 7.78 8.78
C ARG A 20 14.35 6.87 8.70
N GLU A 21 15.01 6.63 9.83
CA GLU A 21 16.14 5.70 9.93
C GLU A 21 15.82 4.30 9.41
N ARG A 22 14.56 3.86 9.58
CA ARG A 22 14.06 2.57 9.10
C ARG A 22 12.86 2.76 8.20
N GLU A 23 12.67 1.82 7.28
CA GLU A 23 11.46 1.81 6.45
C GLU A 23 10.20 1.71 7.31
N PHE A 24 9.16 2.40 6.89
CA PHE A 24 7.85 2.32 7.53
C PHE A 24 6.74 2.32 6.48
N THR A 25 5.54 1.91 6.90
CA THR A 25 4.34 1.94 6.05
C THR A 25 3.26 2.77 6.71
N ALA A 26 2.81 3.81 6.03
CA ALA A 26 1.62 4.56 6.40
C ALA A 26 0.40 3.85 5.78
N TRP A 27 -0.48 3.31 6.62
CA TRP A 27 -1.67 2.56 6.17
C TRP A 27 -2.84 3.49 5.90
N ASP A 28 -3.57 3.24 4.82
CA ASP A 28 -4.76 3.99 4.46
C ASP A 28 -5.94 3.61 5.36
N SER A 29 -6.74 4.62 5.73
CA SER A 29 -7.94 4.40 6.53
C SER A 29 -9.14 3.97 5.69
N ARG A 30 -9.17 4.29 4.38
CA ARG A 30 -10.28 3.90 3.48
C ARG A 30 -10.10 2.48 2.96
N VAL A 31 -8.87 2.11 2.61
CA VAL A 31 -8.50 0.74 2.21
C VAL A 31 -7.48 0.19 3.21
N PRO A 32 -7.90 -0.57 4.25
CA PRO A 32 -7.03 -1.00 5.36
C PRO A 32 -5.77 -1.78 4.99
N ASP A 33 -5.81 -2.43 3.82
CA ASP A 33 -4.74 -3.27 3.30
C ASP A 33 -3.82 -2.52 2.33
N LEU A 34 -4.11 -1.25 2.03
CA LEU A 34 -3.29 -0.36 1.22
C LEU A 34 -2.47 0.56 2.12
N GLY A 35 -1.22 0.80 1.75
CA GLY A 35 -0.38 1.79 2.41
C GLY A 35 0.70 2.33 1.49
N VAL A 36 1.41 3.35 1.98
CA VAL A 36 2.62 3.87 1.34
C VAL A 36 3.83 3.44 2.16
N ARG A 37 4.70 2.65 1.54
CA ARG A 37 6.02 2.33 2.08
C ARG A 37 6.96 3.49 1.79
N VAL A 38 7.60 3.99 2.84
CA VAL A 38 8.65 5.01 2.74
C VAL A 38 9.96 4.36 3.16
N ARG A 39 10.93 4.34 2.23
CA ARG A 39 12.29 3.84 2.47
C ARG A 39 13.16 4.93 3.11
N PRO A 40 14.23 4.55 3.84
CA PRO A 40 15.19 5.52 4.39
C PRO A 40 15.81 6.43 3.33
N ASN A 41 15.96 5.94 2.10
CA ASN A 41 16.53 6.67 0.97
C ASN A 41 15.59 7.70 0.31
N GLY A 42 14.38 7.92 0.84
CA GLY A 42 13.42 8.84 0.20
C GLY A 42 12.30 8.16 -0.57
N GLY A 43 12.59 6.98 -1.13
CA GLY A 43 11.70 6.28 -2.06
C GLY A 43 10.35 5.95 -1.44
N LYS A 44 9.28 6.24 -2.18
CA LYS A 44 7.90 5.98 -1.76
C LYS A 44 7.24 5.06 -2.78
N SER A 45 6.53 4.06 -2.29
CA SER A 45 5.81 3.14 -3.15
C SER A 45 4.52 2.72 -2.48
N TYR A 46 3.47 2.56 -3.28
CA TYR A 46 2.24 1.95 -2.82
C TYR A 46 2.47 0.46 -2.57
N VAL A 47 1.96 -0.01 -1.43
CA VAL A 47 2.01 -1.41 -1.04
C VAL A 47 0.61 -1.87 -0.65
N PHE A 48 0.27 -3.07 -1.07
CA PHE A 48 -0.99 -3.72 -0.75
C PHE A 48 -0.72 -5.06 -0.08
N ILE A 49 -1.46 -5.37 0.99
CA ILE A 49 -1.36 -6.65 1.68
C ILE A 49 -2.57 -7.50 1.31
N ARG A 50 -2.32 -8.76 1.00
CA ARG A 50 -3.39 -9.74 0.76
C ARG A 50 -3.04 -11.06 1.42
N THR A 51 -4.04 -11.74 1.97
CA THR A 51 -3.90 -13.12 2.41
C THR A 51 -4.37 -14.06 1.29
N VAL A 52 -3.47 -14.93 0.84
CA VAL A 52 -3.71 -15.92 -0.22
C VAL A 52 -3.27 -17.28 0.30
N GLY A 53 -4.17 -18.26 0.32
CA GLY A 53 -3.87 -19.60 0.86
C GLY A 53 -3.35 -19.57 2.30
N GLY A 54 -3.91 -18.70 3.15
CA GLY A 54 -3.49 -18.51 4.55
C GLY A 54 -2.18 -17.74 4.74
N ARG A 55 -1.47 -17.38 3.65
CA ARG A 55 -0.22 -16.61 3.72
C ARG A 55 -0.44 -15.15 3.39
N THR A 56 0.05 -14.27 4.25
CA THR A 56 0.01 -12.82 4.03
C THR A 56 1.13 -12.42 3.09
N LYS A 57 0.79 -11.97 1.89
CA LYS A 57 1.71 -11.45 0.88
C LYS A 57 1.61 -9.93 0.82
N ARG A 58 2.76 -9.27 0.60
CA ARG A 58 2.84 -7.84 0.30
C ARG A 58 3.14 -7.67 -1.18
N ILE A 59 2.30 -6.89 -1.86
CA ILE A 59 2.38 -6.60 -3.29
C ILE A 59 2.76 -5.13 -3.44
N SER A 60 3.70 -4.83 -4.32
CA SER A 60 4.06 -3.44 -4.67
C SER A 60 3.18 -2.98 -5.83
N LEU A 61 2.56 -1.80 -5.71
CA LEU A 61 1.67 -1.23 -6.73
C LEU A 61 2.33 -0.11 -7.55
N GLY A 62 3.61 0.17 -7.30
CA GLY A 62 4.37 1.20 -8.03
C GLY A 62 4.74 2.41 -7.18
N SER A 63 5.40 3.38 -7.82
CA SER A 63 5.84 4.63 -7.17
C SER A 63 4.66 5.56 -6.89
N THR A 64 4.78 6.39 -5.84
CA THR A 64 3.79 7.45 -5.57
C THR A 64 3.88 8.62 -6.55
N ASP A 65 4.95 8.70 -7.33
CA ASP A 65 5.17 9.79 -8.28
C ASP A 65 4.41 9.60 -9.60
N SER A 66 4.04 8.35 -9.91
CA SER A 66 3.39 7.98 -11.18
C SER A 66 1.89 7.79 -11.07
N THR A 67 1.37 7.55 -9.86
CA THR A 67 -0.04 7.16 -9.67
C THR A 67 -0.63 7.84 -8.45
N GLY A 68 -1.87 8.34 -8.57
CA GLY A 68 -2.60 8.97 -7.46
C GLY A 68 -3.24 7.96 -6.51
N ILE A 69 -3.40 8.33 -5.24
CA ILE A 69 -3.94 7.42 -4.21
C ILE A 69 -5.35 6.89 -4.53
N ASP A 70 -6.20 7.70 -5.17
CA ASP A 70 -7.57 7.29 -5.48
C ASP A 70 -7.66 6.26 -6.61
N GLU A 71 -6.71 6.30 -7.56
CA GLU A 71 -6.58 5.26 -8.58
C GLU A 71 -6.11 3.95 -7.97
N VAL A 72 -5.08 4.00 -7.12
CA VAL A 72 -4.56 2.83 -6.41
C VAL A 72 -5.61 2.21 -5.50
N ARG A 73 -6.47 3.02 -4.86
CA ARG A 73 -7.61 2.52 -4.09
C ARG A 73 -8.58 1.71 -4.95
N ARG A 74 -8.94 2.21 -6.14
CA ARG A 74 -9.81 1.49 -7.08
C ARG A 74 -9.18 0.18 -7.51
N GLU A 75 -7.89 0.19 -7.83
CA GLU A 75 -7.14 -1.01 -8.19
C GLU A 75 -7.12 -2.04 -7.05
N CYS A 76 -6.85 -1.61 -5.82
CA CYS A 76 -6.90 -2.49 -4.64
C CYS A 76 -8.27 -3.12 -4.43
N LEU A 77 -9.35 -2.34 -4.58
CA LEU A 77 -10.72 -2.82 -4.43
C LEU A 77 -11.07 -3.82 -5.54
N SER A 78 -10.65 -3.56 -6.77
CA SER A 78 -10.81 -4.48 -7.91
C SER A 78 -10.09 -5.81 -7.64
N ARG A 79 -8.81 -5.76 -7.24
CA ARG A 79 -8.00 -6.94 -6.89
C ARG A 79 -8.58 -7.75 -5.71
N LYS A 80 -9.35 -7.12 -4.81
CA LYS A 80 -10.06 -7.81 -3.72
C LYS A 80 -11.30 -8.55 -4.21
N ALA A 81 -12.02 -7.99 -5.17
CA ALA A 81 -13.21 -8.61 -5.74
C ALA A 81 -12.86 -9.89 -6.51
N ASP A 82 -11.72 -9.87 -7.23
CA ASP A 82 -11.16 -11.06 -7.88
C ASP A 82 -10.62 -12.04 -6.84
N LYS A 83 -11.43 -13.03 -6.46
CA LYS A 83 -11.02 -14.16 -5.61
C LYS A 83 -10.08 -15.10 -6.40
N ASP A 84 -8.80 -14.74 -6.41
CA ASP A 84 -7.58 -15.52 -6.66
C ASP A 84 -7.69 -16.79 -7.53
N PRO A 85 -6.97 -16.82 -8.66
CA PRO A 85 -6.12 -17.98 -8.92
C PRO A 85 -4.72 -17.54 -9.32
N GLY A 86 -3.82 -17.43 -8.34
CA GLY A 86 -2.37 -17.43 -8.58
C GLY A 86 -1.83 -16.11 -9.11
N LEU A 87 -1.46 -15.21 -8.20
CA LEU A 87 -0.75 -13.98 -8.53
C LEU A 87 0.67 -14.30 -9.08
N SER A 88 0.77 -14.47 -10.40
CA SER A 88 2.01 -14.44 -11.17
C SER A 88 2.37 -12.98 -11.47
N HIS A 89 3.48 -12.51 -10.92
CA HIS A 89 4.27 -11.44 -11.55
C HIS A 89 5.70 -11.97 -11.62
N ALA A 90 6.19 -12.02 -12.86
CA ALA A 90 7.51 -12.47 -13.27
C ALA A 90 8.63 -11.66 -12.60
#